data_AF-A0A804LAL5-F1
#
_entry.id   AF-A0A804LAL5-F1
#
_cell.length_a   1.000
_cell.length_b   1.000
_cell.length_c   1.000
_cell.angle_alpha   90.00
_cell.angle_beta   90.00
_cell.angle_gamma   90.00
#
_symmetry.space_group_name_H-M   'P 1'
#
loop_
_entity.id
_entity.type
_entity.pdbx_description
1 polymer ?
#
loop_
_entity_poly.entity_id
_entity_poly.type
_entity_poly.pdbx_seq_one_letter_code
_entity_poly.pdbx_strand_id
1 'polypeptide(L)'
;MAMLLKASAALALLSASSEASQPPSPAVRPSLSSSFAPFRSPRRMNRRVSTAVAAGSNHVITGVVFQPFEEIKSGVSLVPVAPDLSIARQKYADECEAAINVQINVEYTNSYIYHALFAYFDRDNVALKGFAKFFKESSQEERDHAEKLMEYQNKRGGRVNLQSIATPLSEFNHAEKGDALFAMELALCLEKLTNEKLLGLHDVAEKCNDAQMADFIESEFLEEQVEAIKKISEYVAQLRRVGKGHGVWHFDRMLLDEGKLHQA
;
A
#
# COMPACT_ATOMS: atom_id res chain seq x y z
N MET A 1 34.76 30.38 -38.81
CA MET A 1 34.22 31.51 -38.00
C MET A 1 33.21 30.88 -37.04
N ALA A 2 33.55 30.53 -35.79
CA ALA A 2 33.73 31.40 -34.60
C ALA A 2 32.52 32.36 -34.44
N MET A 3 31.74 32.43 -33.35
CA MET A 3 31.88 32.10 -31.92
C MET A 3 30.48 31.68 -31.39
N LEU A 4 30.28 30.74 -30.45
CA LEU A 4 30.57 30.76 -29.00
C LEU A 4 29.84 31.88 -28.23
N LEU A 5 28.81 31.50 -27.45
CA LEU A 5 28.56 32.02 -26.10
C LEU A 5 27.59 31.09 -25.33
N LYS A 6 28.16 30.34 -24.39
CA LYS A 6 27.49 29.76 -23.21
C LYS A 6 27.32 30.85 -22.16
N ALA A 7 26.30 30.74 -21.30
CA ALA A 7 26.49 30.77 -19.84
C ALA A 7 25.19 30.44 -19.08
N SER A 8 25.31 29.49 -18.15
CA SER A 8 24.40 29.20 -17.03
C SER A 8 24.72 30.07 -15.81
N ALA A 9 23.78 30.18 -14.88
CA ALA A 9 24.01 30.29 -13.43
C ALA A 9 22.73 29.77 -12.72
N ALA A 10 22.71 28.67 -11.97
CA ALA A 10 23.40 28.32 -10.71
C ALA A 10 22.86 29.10 -9.50
N LEU A 11 22.07 28.39 -8.70
CA LEU A 11 21.57 28.74 -7.36
C LEU A 11 22.75 28.65 -6.36
N ALA A 12 22.96 29.67 -5.55
CA ALA A 12 23.98 29.68 -4.49
C ALA A 12 23.34 29.63 -3.09
N LEU A 13 23.95 28.84 -2.21
CA LEU A 13 23.65 28.63 -0.80
C LEU A 13 24.67 29.36 0.11
N LEU A 14 24.26 29.59 1.37
CA LEU A 14 25.03 29.87 2.61
C LEU A 14 25.59 31.30 2.77
N SER A 15 25.64 31.96 3.94
CA SER A 15 25.35 31.72 5.36
C SER A 15 25.31 33.12 6.05
N ALA A 16 24.80 33.37 7.26
CA ALA A 16 25.51 33.13 8.53
C ALA A 16 24.74 33.75 9.73
N SER A 17 24.79 33.04 10.89
CA SER A 17 24.91 33.52 12.29
C SER A 17 23.78 34.38 12.92
N SER A 18 23.47 34.38 14.22
CA SER A 18 23.81 33.64 15.46
C SER A 18 23.03 34.36 16.57
N GLU A 19 22.38 33.65 17.51
CA GLU A 19 22.25 33.96 18.96
C GLU A 19 21.15 33.06 19.57
N ALA A 20 21.50 32.02 20.33
CA ALA A 20 21.80 32.02 21.76
C ALA A 20 20.55 32.04 22.66
N SER A 21 20.13 30.86 23.13
CA SER A 21 19.61 30.67 24.49
C SER A 21 19.63 29.17 24.83
N GLN A 22 20.48 28.81 25.79
CA GLN A 22 20.56 27.46 26.36
C GLN A 22 19.43 27.22 27.39
N PRO A 23 19.01 25.96 27.59
CA PRO A 23 18.10 25.56 28.67
C PRO A 23 18.87 25.26 29.97
N PRO A 24 18.24 25.34 31.16
CA PRO A 24 18.86 24.87 32.39
C PRO A 24 18.68 23.35 32.59
N SER A 25 19.77 22.68 33.01
CA SER A 25 19.83 21.27 33.45
C SER A 25 19.77 21.17 35.00
N PRO A 26 19.92 19.99 35.64
CA PRO A 26 18.83 19.21 36.21
C PRO A 26 18.88 19.13 37.76
N ALA A 27 17.73 18.86 38.39
CA ALA A 27 17.64 18.53 39.80
C ALA A 27 17.77 17.00 40.04
N VAL A 28 18.49 16.66 41.10
CA VAL A 28 18.94 15.31 41.48
C VAL A 28 17.99 14.66 42.48
N ARG A 29 17.44 13.48 42.11
CA ARG A 29 17.08 12.26 42.91
C ARG A 29 15.98 12.37 44.00
N PRO A 30 15.32 11.25 44.42
CA PRO A 30 15.77 9.86 44.34
C PRO A 30 14.81 8.80 43.77
N SER A 31 15.45 7.67 43.51
CA SER A 31 15.03 6.35 43.05
C SER A 31 13.80 5.76 43.76
N LEU A 32 12.85 5.29 42.97
CA LEU A 32 11.90 4.26 43.39
C LEU A 32 12.19 2.97 42.61
N SER A 33 12.49 1.94 43.40
CA SER A 33 12.75 0.55 43.04
C SER A 33 11.65 -0.04 42.16
N SER A 34 12.01 -0.50 40.95
CA SER A 34 11.19 -1.40 40.15
C SER A 34 11.35 -2.84 40.67
N SER A 35 10.46 -3.24 41.56
CA SER A 35 10.36 -4.64 41.98
C SER A 35 9.61 -5.43 40.91
N PHE A 36 10.35 -6.28 40.17
CA PHE A 36 9.78 -7.35 39.37
C PHE A 36 9.18 -8.43 40.28
N ALA A 37 7.88 -8.64 40.15
CA ALA A 37 7.19 -9.92 40.40
C ALA A 37 5.93 -9.87 39.52
N PRO A 38 5.54 -10.94 38.80
CA PRO A 38 5.12 -12.16 39.50
C PRO A 38 5.30 -13.49 38.73
N PHE A 39 5.58 -14.57 39.45
CA PHE A 39 4.98 -15.86 39.10
C PHE A 39 4.67 -16.62 40.39
N ARG A 40 3.40 -16.68 40.75
CA ARG A 40 2.91 -17.53 41.82
C ARG A 40 1.61 -18.18 41.35
N SER A 41 1.65 -19.50 41.24
CA SER A 41 0.53 -20.36 40.85
C SER A 41 -0.73 -20.07 41.67
N PRO A 42 -1.93 -20.08 41.07
CA PRO A 42 -3.15 -19.91 41.84
C PRO A 42 -3.49 -21.21 42.58
N ARG A 43 -3.52 -21.10 43.90
CA ARG A 43 -4.08 -22.08 44.83
C ARG A 43 -5.61 -21.98 44.77
N ARG A 44 -6.24 -23.12 44.51
CA ARG A 44 -7.68 -23.37 44.52
C ARG A 44 -8.30 -22.95 45.87
N MET A 45 -9.29 -22.05 45.85
CA MET A 45 -10.16 -21.80 47.01
C MET A 45 -11.56 -21.36 46.53
N ASN A 46 -12.57 -22.07 47.03
CA ASN A 46 -13.98 -21.95 46.72
C ASN A 46 -14.54 -20.54 46.90
N ARG A 47 -15.25 -20.03 45.88
CA ARG A 47 -16.20 -18.92 46.03
C ARG A 47 -17.61 -19.42 45.77
N ARG A 48 -18.46 -19.24 46.79
CA ARG A 48 -19.92 -19.43 46.74
C ARG A 48 -20.51 -18.54 45.65
N VAL A 49 -21.31 -19.14 44.78
CA VAL A 49 -22.13 -18.44 43.78
C VAL A 49 -23.43 -18.02 44.47
N SER A 50 -23.69 -16.71 44.52
CA SER A 50 -25.01 -16.18 44.81
C SER A 50 -25.83 -16.14 43.53
N THR A 51 -26.95 -16.84 43.52
CA THR A 51 -27.95 -16.87 42.45
C THR A 51 -28.73 -15.56 42.42
N ALA A 52 -28.66 -14.82 41.32
CA ALA A 52 -29.67 -13.84 40.96
C ALA A 52 -30.61 -14.50 39.94
N VAL A 53 -31.86 -14.72 40.35
CA VAL A 53 -32.91 -15.32 39.52
C VAL A 53 -33.48 -14.21 38.65
N ALA A 54 -33.17 -14.21 37.36
CA ALA A 54 -33.91 -13.42 36.39
C ALA A 54 -35.15 -14.21 35.95
N ALA A 55 -36.30 -13.56 36.03
CA ALA A 55 -37.62 -14.12 35.82
C ALA A 55 -37.79 -14.72 34.41
N GLY A 56 -38.66 -15.73 34.34
CA GLY A 56 -38.71 -16.68 33.24
C GLY A 56 -39.26 -16.14 31.93
N SER A 57 -38.70 -16.67 30.85
CA SER A 57 -39.49 -17.10 29.70
C SER A 57 -39.34 -18.62 29.60
N ASN A 58 -40.45 -19.34 29.40
CA ASN A 58 -40.44 -20.78 29.18
C ASN A 58 -39.81 -21.07 27.80
N HIS A 59 -38.48 -21.10 27.74
CA HIS A 59 -37.79 -21.66 26.59
C HIS A 59 -37.82 -23.18 26.72
N VAL A 60 -38.70 -23.82 25.95
CA VAL A 60 -38.59 -25.25 25.67
C VAL A 60 -37.22 -25.44 24.99
N ILE A 61 -36.29 -26.11 25.67
CA ILE A 61 -34.99 -26.46 25.10
C ILE A 61 -35.24 -27.63 24.13
N THR A 62 -35.63 -27.32 22.88
CA THR A 62 -35.93 -28.32 21.85
C THR A 62 -34.68 -28.96 21.24
N GLY A 63 -33.47 -28.59 21.68
CA GLY A 63 -32.22 -29.08 21.10
C GLY A 63 -31.99 -28.66 19.63
N VAL A 64 -32.91 -27.88 19.06
CA VAL A 64 -32.80 -27.33 17.70
C VAL A 64 -32.05 -26.01 17.79
N VAL A 65 -30.82 -25.98 17.24
CA VAL A 65 -29.88 -24.84 17.35
C VAL A 65 -29.90 -23.95 16.08
N PHE A 66 -30.43 -24.44 14.97
CA PHE A 66 -30.50 -23.75 13.68
C PHE A 66 -31.81 -24.10 12.97
N GLN A 67 -32.56 -23.08 12.53
CA GLN A 67 -33.86 -23.22 11.87
C GLN A 67 -33.87 -22.43 10.55
N PRO A 68 -33.29 -22.98 9.47
CA PRO A 68 -32.98 -22.21 8.26
C PRO A 68 -34.19 -21.49 7.67
N PHE A 69 -35.35 -22.17 7.59
CA PHE A 69 -36.56 -21.56 7.03
C PHE A 69 -37.20 -20.50 7.92
N GLU A 70 -36.91 -20.45 9.22
CA GLU A 70 -37.34 -19.36 10.11
C GLU A 70 -36.37 -18.17 9.99
N GLU A 71 -35.08 -18.46 9.89
CA GLU A 71 -34.01 -17.46 9.81
C GLU A 71 -33.98 -16.72 8.46
N ILE A 72 -34.35 -17.38 7.36
CA ILE A 72 -34.39 -16.76 6.03
C ILE A 72 -35.72 -16.07 5.69
N LYS A 73 -36.77 -16.17 6.53
CA LYS A 73 -38.09 -15.57 6.20
C LYS A 73 -37.99 -14.08 5.90
N SER A 74 -37.22 -13.37 6.72
CA SER A 74 -36.90 -11.95 6.49
C SER A 74 -35.95 -11.79 5.31
N GLY A 75 -34.93 -12.65 5.18
CA GLY A 75 -33.92 -12.59 4.12
C GLY A 75 -34.49 -12.72 2.69
N VAL A 76 -35.45 -13.60 2.45
CA VAL A 76 -36.07 -13.77 1.12
C VAL A 76 -36.80 -12.51 0.67
N SER A 77 -37.43 -11.78 1.61
CA SER A 77 -38.08 -10.50 1.31
C SER A 77 -37.10 -9.34 1.10
N LEU A 78 -35.83 -9.51 1.49
CA LEU A 78 -34.78 -8.49 1.35
C LEU A 78 -33.99 -8.61 0.05
N VAL A 79 -34.25 -9.65 -0.77
CA VAL A 79 -33.63 -9.79 -2.09
C VAL A 79 -34.11 -8.64 -2.99
N PRO A 80 -33.20 -7.79 -3.50
CA PRO A 80 -33.58 -6.64 -4.31
C PRO A 80 -34.32 -7.06 -5.60
N VAL A 81 -35.43 -6.38 -5.90
CA VAL A 81 -36.22 -6.58 -7.13
C VAL A 81 -35.90 -5.52 -8.19
N ALA A 82 -35.49 -4.33 -7.77
CA ALA A 82 -35.16 -3.24 -8.67
C ALA A 82 -33.88 -3.59 -9.46
N PRO A 83 -33.86 -3.40 -10.80
CA PRO A 83 -32.79 -3.89 -11.67
C PRO A 83 -31.44 -3.17 -11.46
N ASP A 84 -31.45 -2.00 -10.85
CA ASP A 84 -30.30 -1.15 -10.56
C ASP A 84 -29.61 -1.49 -9.23
N LEU A 85 -30.28 -2.26 -8.36
CA LEU A 85 -29.73 -2.69 -7.08
C LEU A 85 -28.92 -3.98 -7.21
N SER A 86 -27.82 -4.05 -6.45
CA SER A 86 -26.98 -5.25 -6.41
C SER A 86 -27.63 -6.35 -5.58
N ILE A 87 -27.77 -7.53 -6.17
CA ILE A 87 -28.30 -8.73 -5.48
C ILE A 87 -27.27 -9.32 -4.52
N ALA A 88 -25.97 -9.16 -4.79
CA ALA A 88 -24.88 -9.77 -4.03
C ALA A 88 -24.43 -8.95 -2.81
N ARG A 89 -24.77 -7.64 -2.76
CA ARG A 89 -24.23 -6.74 -1.75
C ARG A 89 -24.70 -7.13 -0.35
N GLN A 90 -23.77 -7.56 0.49
CA GLN A 90 -24.04 -7.97 1.87
C GLN A 90 -22.95 -7.42 2.79
N LYS A 91 -23.37 -6.68 3.82
CA LYS A 91 -22.47 -6.06 4.83
C LYS A 91 -21.26 -5.35 4.20
N TYR A 92 -21.50 -4.65 3.10
CA TYR A 92 -20.48 -3.90 2.37
C TYR A 92 -20.87 -2.43 2.38
N ALA A 93 -20.25 -1.69 3.31
CA ALA A 93 -20.59 -0.30 3.59
C ALA A 93 -20.21 0.62 2.43
N ASP A 94 -20.92 1.73 2.27
CA ASP A 94 -20.62 2.74 1.24
C ASP A 94 -19.20 3.32 1.40
N GLU A 95 -18.70 3.40 2.64
CA GLU A 95 -17.33 3.83 2.93
C GLU A 95 -16.29 2.84 2.37
N CYS A 96 -16.54 1.53 2.48
CA CYS A 96 -15.70 0.49 1.89
C CYS A 96 -15.71 0.56 0.35
N GLU A 97 -16.90 0.71 -0.24
CA GLU A 97 -17.07 0.87 -1.69
C GLU A 97 -16.31 2.09 -2.21
N ALA A 98 -16.46 3.23 -1.54
CA ALA A 98 -15.76 4.47 -1.89
C ALA A 98 -14.24 4.31 -1.76
N ALA A 99 -13.76 3.69 -0.68
CA ALA A 99 -12.33 3.50 -0.45
C ALA A 99 -11.69 2.56 -1.49
N ILE A 100 -12.37 1.47 -1.89
CA ILE A 100 -11.90 0.62 -3.00
C ILE A 100 -11.82 1.41 -4.30
N ASN A 101 -12.81 2.25 -4.61
CA ASN A 101 -12.76 3.10 -5.81
C ASN A 101 -11.59 4.10 -5.79
N VAL A 102 -11.24 4.64 -4.62
CA VAL A 102 -10.04 5.47 -4.47
C VAL A 102 -8.77 4.66 -4.74
N GLN A 103 -8.65 3.45 -4.16
CA GLN A 103 -7.47 2.61 -4.39
C GLN A 103 -7.33 2.18 -5.85
N ILE A 104 -8.44 1.87 -6.54
CA ILE A 104 -8.43 1.60 -7.99
C ILE A 104 -7.76 2.74 -8.76
N ASN A 105 -8.06 4.00 -8.39
CA ASN A 105 -7.43 5.16 -9.04
C ASN A 105 -5.95 5.32 -8.67
N VAL A 106 -5.55 4.97 -7.43
CA VAL A 106 -4.14 4.95 -7.01
C VAL A 106 -3.34 4.00 -7.93
N GLU A 107 -3.79 2.75 -8.08
CA GLU A 107 -3.07 1.76 -8.91
C GLU A 107 -3.06 2.14 -10.39
N TYR A 108 -4.18 2.64 -10.93
CA TYR A 108 -4.21 3.17 -12.30
C TYR A 108 -3.26 4.36 -12.51
N THR A 109 -3.14 5.23 -11.51
CA THR A 109 -2.21 6.37 -11.58
C THR A 109 -0.77 5.90 -11.55
N ASN A 110 -0.43 4.93 -10.71
CA ASN A 110 0.90 4.32 -10.68
C ASN A 110 1.24 3.61 -12.00
N SER A 111 0.30 2.85 -12.55
CA SER A 111 0.43 2.24 -13.88
C SER A 111 0.79 3.28 -14.94
N TYR A 112 0.14 4.44 -14.93
CA TYR A 112 0.38 5.50 -15.91
C TYR A 112 1.73 6.22 -15.69
N ILE A 113 2.15 6.40 -14.44
CA ILE A 113 3.48 6.93 -14.12
C ILE A 113 4.58 5.97 -14.57
N TYR A 114 4.44 4.67 -14.32
CA TYR A 114 5.39 3.65 -14.81
C TYR A 114 5.43 3.59 -16.33
N HIS A 115 4.30 3.80 -17.00
CA HIS A 115 4.27 3.91 -18.45
C HIS A 115 5.09 5.11 -18.97
N ALA A 116 5.03 6.25 -18.26
CA ALA A 116 5.82 7.43 -18.61
C ALA A 116 7.31 7.20 -18.38
N LEU A 117 7.69 6.50 -17.31
CA LEU A 117 9.07 6.07 -17.06
C LEU A 117 9.56 5.14 -18.19
N PHE A 118 8.77 4.15 -18.59
CA PHE A 118 9.06 3.31 -19.76
C PHE A 118 9.33 4.16 -21.01
N ALA A 119 8.42 5.08 -21.33
CA ALA A 119 8.53 5.92 -22.53
C ALA A 119 9.78 6.82 -22.51
N TYR A 120 10.26 7.22 -21.32
CA TYR A 120 11.51 7.95 -21.18
C TYR A 120 12.74 7.07 -21.41
N PHE A 121 12.81 5.89 -20.78
CA PHE A 121 13.98 5.02 -20.89
C PHE A 121 14.11 4.31 -22.24
N ASP A 122 13.01 4.17 -23.00
CA ASP A 122 12.99 3.61 -24.35
C ASP A 122 13.49 4.58 -25.44
N ARG A 123 13.70 5.87 -25.10
CA ARG A 123 14.25 6.86 -26.04
C ARG A 123 15.64 6.44 -26.52
N ASP A 124 15.94 6.66 -27.80
CA ASP A 124 17.21 6.27 -28.42
C ASP A 124 18.43 6.96 -27.80
N ASN A 125 18.24 8.16 -27.23
CA ASN A 125 19.28 8.95 -26.59
C ASN A 125 19.42 8.68 -25.07
N VAL A 126 18.57 7.82 -24.49
CA VAL A 126 18.70 7.30 -23.11
C VAL A 126 19.19 5.85 -23.16
N ALA A 127 18.54 5.01 -23.96
CA ALA A 127 18.96 3.66 -24.35
C ALA A 127 19.24 2.67 -23.19
N LEU A 128 18.50 2.78 -22.09
CA LEU A 128 18.55 1.83 -20.96
C LEU A 128 17.40 0.83 -21.07
N LYS A 129 17.63 -0.23 -21.84
CA LYS A 129 16.59 -1.19 -22.28
C LYS A 129 16.06 -2.07 -21.15
N GLY A 130 16.90 -2.39 -20.16
CA GLY A 130 16.48 -3.11 -18.96
C GLY A 130 15.52 -2.28 -18.12
N PHE A 131 15.82 -0.99 -17.93
CA PHE A 131 14.89 -0.06 -17.26
C PHE A 131 13.58 0.13 -18.04
N ALA A 132 13.67 0.31 -19.36
CA ALA A 132 12.48 0.43 -20.20
C ALA A 132 11.58 -0.82 -20.09
N LYS A 133 12.18 -2.03 -20.15
CA LYS A 133 11.47 -3.29 -19.95
C LYS A 133 10.83 -3.36 -18.56
N PHE A 134 11.62 -3.11 -17.50
CA PHE A 134 11.16 -3.15 -16.12
C PHE A 134 9.94 -2.25 -15.90
N PHE A 135 10.03 -0.96 -16.26
CA PHE A 135 8.91 -0.04 -16.05
C PHE A 135 7.70 -0.32 -16.93
N LYS A 136 7.90 -0.94 -18.11
CA LYS A 136 6.79 -1.41 -18.94
C LYS A 136 6.05 -2.56 -18.27
N GLU A 137 6.79 -3.50 -17.67
CA GLU A 137 6.22 -4.63 -16.92
C GLU A 137 5.54 -4.14 -15.64
N SER A 138 6.17 -3.26 -14.86
CA SER A 138 5.55 -2.65 -13.68
C SER A 138 4.28 -1.86 -14.03
N SER A 139 4.26 -1.14 -15.16
CA SER A 139 3.04 -0.45 -15.63
C SER A 139 1.89 -1.43 -15.87
N GLN A 140 2.17 -2.62 -16.41
CA GLN A 140 1.16 -3.65 -16.61
C GLN A 140 0.73 -4.27 -15.28
N GLU A 141 1.67 -4.58 -14.39
CA GLU A 141 1.41 -5.14 -13.05
C GLU A 141 0.48 -4.23 -12.23
N GLU A 142 0.76 -2.92 -12.17
CA GLU A 142 -0.12 -1.97 -11.46
C GLU A 142 -1.51 -1.85 -12.09
N ARG A 143 -1.62 -2.05 -13.41
CA ARG A 143 -2.92 -2.10 -14.05
C ARG A 143 -3.68 -3.36 -13.66
N ASP A 144 -2.99 -4.49 -13.57
CA ASP A 144 -3.57 -5.75 -13.12
C ASP A 144 -4.02 -5.64 -11.64
N HIS A 145 -3.28 -4.91 -10.79
CA HIS A 145 -3.72 -4.56 -9.42
C HIS A 145 -5.02 -3.75 -9.41
N ALA A 146 -5.12 -2.72 -10.27
CA ALA A 146 -6.35 -1.94 -10.41
C ALA A 146 -7.54 -2.81 -10.86
N GLU A 147 -7.31 -3.70 -11.84
CA GLU A 147 -8.33 -4.62 -12.36
C GLU A 147 -8.75 -5.64 -11.28
N LYS A 148 -7.81 -6.16 -10.47
CA LYS A 148 -8.10 -7.04 -9.31
C LYS A 148 -9.05 -6.35 -8.31
N LEU A 149 -8.81 -5.09 -8.00
CA LEU A 149 -9.70 -4.28 -7.13
C LEU A 149 -11.07 -4.04 -7.77
N MET A 150 -11.15 -3.81 -9.08
CA MET A 150 -12.41 -3.65 -9.82
C MET A 150 -13.25 -4.93 -9.78
N GLU A 151 -12.62 -6.08 -9.98
CA GLU A 151 -13.27 -7.38 -9.87
C GLU A 151 -13.78 -7.64 -8.46
N TYR A 152 -12.96 -7.31 -7.45
CA TYR A 152 -13.35 -7.41 -6.05
C TYR A 152 -14.53 -6.51 -5.69
N GLN A 153 -14.52 -5.24 -6.13
CA GLN A 153 -15.63 -4.29 -5.97
C GLN A 153 -16.94 -4.89 -6.51
N ASN A 154 -16.91 -5.43 -7.73
CA ASN A 154 -18.07 -6.06 -8.35
C ASN A 154 -18.49 -7.35 -7.62
N LYS A 155 -17.52 -8.17 -7.16
CA LYS A 155 -17.78 -9.39 -6.37
C LYS A 155 -18.52 -9.08 -5.07
N ARG A 156 -18.19 -7.97 -4.39
CA ARG A 156 -18.88 -7.50 -3.17
C ARG A 156 -20.20 -6.78 -3.43
N GLY A 157 -20.58 -6.63 -4.70
CA GLY A 157 -21.81 -5.99 -5.11
C GLY A 157 -21.76 -4.46 -5.04
N GLY A 158 -20.56 -3.86 -4.97
CA GLY A 158 -20.36 -2.44 -5.17
C GLY A 158 -20.31 -2.07 -6.66
N ARG A 159 -20.08 -0.78 -6.93
CA ARG A 159 -20.02 -0.18 -8.26
C ARG A 159 -18.66 0.46 -8.44
N VAL A 160 -17.96 0.04 -9.49
CA VAL A 160 -16.71 0.68 -9.92
C VAL A 160 -17.02 2.08 -10.46
N ASN A 161 -16.30 3.08 -9.96
CA ASN A 161 -16.33 4.45 -10.44
C ASN A 161 -14.92 4.90 -10.81
N LEU A 162 -14.56 4.77 -12.09
CA LEU A 162 -13.24 5.17 -12.59
C LEU A 162 -13.11 6.70 -12.59
N GLN A 163 -12.06 7.19 -11.92
CA GLN A 163 -11.77 8.60 -11.79
C GLN A 163 -10.71 9.05 -12.81
N SER A 164 -10.56 10.38 -12.97
CA SER A 164 -9.53 10.96 -13.82
C SER A 164 -8.12 10.60 -13.36
N ILE A 165 -7.20 10.43 -14.31
CA ILE A 165 -5.78 10.23 -14.06
C ILE A 165 -5.04 11.50 -14.49
N ALA A 166 -4.22 12.06 -13.60
CA ALA A 166 -3.43 13.24 -13.91
C ALA A 166 -2.29 12.91 -14.88
N THR A 167 -1.92 13.87 -15.73
CA THR A 167 -0.77 13.72 -16.64
C THR A 167 0.52 13.54 -15.82
N PRO A 168 1.29 12.46 -16.02
CA PRO A 168 2.54 12.23 -15.31
C PRO A 168 3.66 13.13 -15.86
N LEU A 169 4.77 13.19 -15.12
CA LEU A 169 6.01 13.78 -15.63
C LEU A 169 6.51 12.98 -16.85
N SER A 170 7.16 13.67 -17.79
CA SER A 170 7.73 13.06 -18.99
C SER A 170 9.26 13.06 -19.05
N GLU A 171 9.91 13.84 -18.17
CA GLU A 171 11.37 13.98 -18.11
C GLU A 171 11.89 13.52 -16.75
N PHE A 172 12.88 12.63 -16.78
CA PHE A 172 13.46 12.02 -15.58
C PHE A 172 14.99 12.18 -15.52
N ASN A 173 15.54 13.09 -16.32
CA ASN A 173 16.95 13.43 -16.28
C ASN A 173 17.30 14.14 -14.96
N HIS A 174 18.35 13.69 -14.28
CA HIS A 174 18.77 14.27 -13.01
C HIS A 174 20.28 14.47 -12.97
N ALA A 175 20.75 15.72 -12.81
CA ALA A 175 22.16 16.08 -12.94
C ALA A 175 23.06 15.37 -11.90
N GLU A 176 22.63 15.34 -10.64
CA GLU A 176 23.43 14.76 -9.56
C GLU A 176 23.37 13.23 -9.54
N LYS A 177 22.15 12.67 -9.48
CA LYS A 177 21.89 11.23 -9.34
C LYS A 177 22.09 10.43 -10.64
N GLY A 178 21.90 11.06 -11.81
CA GLY A 178 21.63 10.33 -13.05
C GLY A 178 20.16 9.90 -13.12
N ASP A 179 19.68 9.65 -14.32
CA ASP A 179 18.29 9.26 -14.60
C ASP A 179 17.92 7.90 -13.99
N ALA A 180 18.77 6.89 -14.13
CA ALA A 180 18.50 5.53 -13.62
C ALA A 180 18.29 5.49 -12.10
N LEU A 181 19.20 6.11 -11.33
CA LEU A 181 19.07 6.15 -9.87
C LEU A 181 17.88 7.03 -9.45
N PHE A 182 17.67 8.17 -10.10
CA PHE A 182 16.54 9.04 -9.81
C PHE A 182 15.20 8.32 -10.04
N ALA A 183 15.05 7.61 -11.15
CA ALA A 183 13.84 6.86 -11.45
C ALA A 183 13.57 5.72 -10.46
N MET A 184 14.59 4.98 -10.03
CA MET A 184 14.41 3.92 -9.03
C MET A 184 14.10 4.47 -7.63
N GLU A 185 14.66 5.62 -7.26
CA GLU A 185 14.26 6.31 -6.03
C GLU A 185 12.82 6.85 -6.11
N LEU A 186 12.40 7.34 -7.27
CA LEU A 186 11.01 7.74 -7.51
C LEU A 186 10.06 6.54 -7.40
N ALA A 187 10.39 5.42 -8.05
CA ALA A 187 9.64 4.17 -7.96
C ALA A 187 9.52 3.69 -6.50
N LEU A 188 10.63 3.69 -5.76
CA LEU A 188 10.61 3.33 -4.34
C LEU A 188 9.70 4.24 -3.50
N CYS A 189 9.67 5.54 -3.80
CA CYS A 189 8.76 6.47 -3.13
C CYS A 189 7.29 6.22 -3.50
N LEU A 190 7.01 5.86 -4.77
CA LEU A 190 5.66 5.49 -5.21
C LEU A 190 5.18 4.23 -4.50
N GLU A 191 5.97 3.15 -4.49
CA GLU A 191 5.61 1.91 -3.79
C GLU A 191 5.34 2.10 -2.30
N LYS A 192 6.15 2.93 -1.63
CA LYS A 192 5.92 3.26 -0.22
C LYS A 192 4.63 4.06 -0.02
N LEU A 193 4.34 4.98 -0.92
CA LEU A 193 3.10 5.75 -0.88
C LEU A 193 1.88 4.84 -1.14
N THR A 194 1.96 3.93 -2.12
CA THR A 194 0.92 2.91 -2.37
C THR A 194 0.68 2.07 -1.14
N ASN A 195 1.73 1.61 -0.47
CA ASN A 195 1.62 0.86 0.78
C ASN A 195 0.89 1.67 1.87
N GLU A 196 1.21 2.95 2.05
CA GLU A 196 0.49 3.83 2.98
C GLU A 196 -1.00 3.96 2.60
N LYS A 197 -1.34 3.97 1.31
CA LYS A 197 -2.73 3.98 0.83
C LYS A 197 -3.44 2.65 1.09
N LEU A 198 -2.77 1.51 0.87
CA LEU A 198 -3.30 0.17 1.17
C LEU A 198 -3.56 -0.01 2.67
N LEU A 199 -2.65 0.47 3.53
CA LEU A 199 -2.87 0.48 4.98
C LEU A 199 -4.05 1.36 5.36
N GLY A 200 -4.20 2.53 4.72
CA GLY A 200 -5.39 3.38 4.92
C GLY A 200 -6.69 2.73 4.44
N LEU A 201 -6.65 1.95 3.36
CA LEU A 201 -7.78 1.15 2.87
C LEU A 201 -8.14 0.03 3.85
N HIS A 202 -7.13 -0.64 4.40
CA HIS A 202 -7.29 -1.67 5.44
C HIS A 202 -7.93 -1.10 6.72
N ASP A 203 -7.47 0.06 7.19
CA ASP A 203 -8.09 0.77 8.32
C ASP A 203 -9.60 1.03 8.12
N VAL A 204 -10.03 1.33 6.88
CA VAL A 204 -11.45 1.52 6.55
C VAL A 204 -12.22 0.20 6.68
N ALA A 205 -11.64 -0.91 6.20
CA ALA A 205 -12.24 -2.23 6.35
C ALA A 205 -12.43 -2.60 7.83
N GLU A 206 -11.42 -2.37 8.67
CA GLU A 206 -11.50 -2.61 10.11
C GLU A 206 -12.58 -1.74 10.79
N LYS A 207 -12.60 -0.44 10.50
CA LYS A 207 -13.62 0.49 11.06
C LYS A 207 -15.05 0.08 10.68
N CYS A 208 -15.24 -0.42 9.47
CA CYS A 208 -16.52 -0.92 8.99
C CYS A 208 -16.85 -2.34 9.49
N ASN A 209 -15.94 -2.98 10.22
CA ASN A 209 -16.02 -4.39 10.63
C ASN A 209 -16.20 -5.35 9.43
N ASP A 210 -15.57 -5.05 8.29
CA ASP A 210 -15.57 -5.89 7.10
C ASP A 210 -14.32 -6.79 7.08
N ALA A 211 -14.42 -7.89 7.83
CA ALA A 211 -13.31 -8.84 7.99
C ALA A 211 -12.85 -9.46 6.66
N GLN A 212 -13.75 -9.64 5.70
CA GLN A 212 -13.40 -10.24 4.41
C GLN A 212 -12.67 -9.24 3.51
N MET A 213 -13.01 -7.95 3.58
CA MET A 213 -12.24 -6.91 2.91
C MET A 213 -10.85 -6.74 3.51
N ALA A 214 -10.71 -6.77 4.84
CA ALA A 214 -9.40 -6.74 5.49
C ALA A 214 -8.52 -7.91 5.03
N ASP A 215 -9.03 -9.14 5.09
CA ASP A 215 -8.35 -10.36 4.63
C ASP A 215 -7.94 -10.29 3.14
N PHE A 216 -8.83 -9.78 2.27
CA PHE A 216 -8.51 -9.57 0.86
C PHE A 216 -7.34 -8.58 0.66
N ILE A 217 -7.33 -7.46 1.37
CA ILE A 217 -6.25 -6.47 1.26
C ILE A 217 -4.92 -7.04 1.78
N GLU A 218 -4.96 -7.75 2.90
CA GLU A 218 -3.80 -8.40 3.50
C GLU A 218 -3.18 -9.45 2.57
N SER A 219 -4.00 -10.37 2.07
CA SER A 219 -3.54 -11.52 1.29
C SER A 219 -3.14 -11.18 -0.15
N GLU A 220 -3.83 -10.23 -0.79
CA GLU A 220 -3.63 -9.96 -2.22
C GLU A 220 -2.75 -8.73 -2.51
N PHE A 221 -2.44 -7.90 -1.51
CA PHE A 221 -1.71 -6.65 -1.73
C PHE A 221 -0.61 -6.37 -0.70
N LEU A 222 -0.89 -6.47 0.62
CA LEU A 222 0.09 -6.03 1.62
C LEU A 222 1.37 -6.87 1.64
N GLU A 223 1.27 -8.19 1.42
CA GLU A 223 2.45 -9.06 1.30
C GLU A 223 3.26 -8.73 0.04
N GLU A 224 2.60 -8.64 -1.12
CA GLU A 224 3.22 -8.30 -2.40
C GLU A 224 3.92 -6.94 -2.34
N GLN A 225 3.29 -5.95 -1.70
CA GLN A 225 3.81 -4.59 -1.58
C GLN A 225 5.11 -4.52 -0.76
N VAL A 226 5.25 -5.33 0.29
CA VAL A 226 6.49 -5.41 1.09
C VAL A 226 7.64 -5.97 0.26
N GLU A 227 7.39 -7.02 -0.54
CA GLU A 227 8.39 -7.59 -1.43
C GLU A 227 8.78 -6.62 -2.55
N ALA A 228 7.82 -5.89 -3.13
CA ALA A 228 8.08 -4.86 -4.13
C ALA A 228 8.98 -3.74 -3.56
N ILE A 229 8.66 -3.21 -2.38
CA ILE A 229 9.46 -2.17 -1.70
C ILE A 229 10.89 -2.66 -1.46
N LYS A 230 11.06 -3.91 -1.00
CA LYS A 230 12.38 -4.49 -0.77
C LYS A 230 13.16 -4.63 -2.07
N LYS A 231 12.55 -5.20 -3.13
CA LYS A 231 13.16 -5.37 -4.45
C LYS A 231 13.68 -4.04 -5.01
N ILE A 232 12.85 -3.00 -5.02
CA ILE A 232 13.27 -1.68 -5.53
C ILE A 232 14.32 -1.04 -4.60
N SER A 233 14.24 -1.26 -3.28
CA SER A 233 15.27 -0.78 -2.35
C SER A 233 16.65 -1.40 -2.65
N GLU A 234 16.70 -2.68 -3.01
CA GLU A 234 17.92 -3.36 -3.43
C GLU A 234 18.47 -2.79 -4.74
N TYR A 235 17.61 -2.46 -5.71
CA TYR A 235 18.03 -1.77 -6.93
C TYR A 235 18.62 -0.38 -6.66
N VAL A 236 17.99 0.42 -5.80
CA VAL A 236 18.53 1.72 -5.36
C VAL A 236 19.90 1.55 -4.72
N ALA A 237 20.07 0.57 -3.82
CA ALA A 237 21.34 0.29 -3.17
C ALA A 237 22.43 -0.13 -4.17
N GLN A 238 22.09 -0.98 -5.14
CA GLN A 238 23.00 -1.42 -6.20
C GLN A 238 23.41 -0.27 -7.11
N LEU A 239 22.47 0.57 -7.55
CA LEU A 239 22.74 1.74 -8.39
C LEU A 239 23.67 2.75 -7.70
N ARG A 240 23.44 3.00 -6.40
CA ARG A 240 24.34 3.83 -5.58
C ARG A 240 25.75 3.22 -5.48
N ARG A 241 25.84 1.89 -5.42
CA ARG A 241 27.12 1.17 -5.32
C ARG A 241 27.91 1.20 -6.63
N VAL A 242 27.26 0.95 -7.77
CA VAL A 242 27.94 0.86 -9.08
C VAL A 242 28.22 2.24 -9.68
N GLY A 243 27.46 3.27 -9.30
CA GLY A 243 27.63 4.63 -9.77
C GLY A 243 27.26 4.82 -11.25
N LYS A 244 27.36 6.07 -11.72
CA LYS A 244 26.97 6.50 -13.07
C LYS A 244 27.86 5.91 -14.18
N GLY A 245 27.41 6.00 -15.43
CA GLY A 245 28.17 5.57 -16.59
C GLY A 245 28.18 4.05 -16.75
N HIS A 246 29.37 3.43 -16.78
CA HIS A 246 29.51 1.99 -16.99
C HIS A 246 28.79 1.15 -15.92
N GLY A 247 28.73 1.62 -14.67
CA GLY A 247 28.01 0.94 -13.59
C GLY A 247 26.51 0.81 -13.87
N VAL A 248 25.84 1.94 -14.16
CA VAL A 248 24.42 1.97 -14.59
C VAL A 248 24.19 1.11 -15.83
N TRP A 249 25.06 1.21 -16.84
CA TRP A 249 24.92 0.39 -18.05
C TRP A 249 24.98 -1.12 -17.75
N HIS A 250 25.88 -1.55 -16.86
CA HIS A 250 25.98 -2.96 -16.48
C HIS A 250 24.78 -3.41 -15.65
N PHE A 251 24.29 -2.56 -14.74
CA PHE A 251 23.05 -2.82 -14.00
C PHE A 251 21.84 -2.93 -14.94
N ASP A 252 21.73 -2.06 -15.95
CA ASP A 252 20.69 -2.15 -16.98
C ASP A 252 20.72 -3.49 -17.72
N ARG A 253 21.91 -4.05 -18.01
CA ARG A 253 22.03 -5.39 -18.61
C ARG A 253 21.51 -6.48 -17.69
N MET A 254 21.84 -6.43 -16.41
CA MET A 254 21.31 -7.37 -15.40
C MET A 254 19.78 -7.29 -15.34
N LEU A 255 19.22 -6.08 -15.27
CA LEU A 255 17.78 -5.85 -15.20
C LEU A 255 17.04 -6.34 -16.46
N LEU A 256 17.68 -6.25 -17.62
CA LEU A 256 17.15 -6.76 -18.89
C LEU A 256 17.01 -8.29 -18.90
N ASP A 257 17.89 -9.00 -18.19
CA ASP A 257 17.97 -10.46 -18.21
C ASP A 257 17.27 -11.15 -17.02
N GLU A 258 16.85 -10.40 -16.00
CA GLU A 258 16.24 -10.91 -14.76
C GLU A 258 14.97 -11.77 -14.98
N GLY A 259 14.25 -11.56 -16.09
CA GLY A 259 13.09 -12.38 -16.46
C GLY A 259 13.38 -13.66 -17.27
N LYS A 260 14.63 -13.85 -17.73
CA LYS A 260 15.00 -15.02 -18.56
C LYS A 260 15.49 -16.21 -17.74
N LEU A 261 15.97 -15.96 -16.52
CA LEU A 261 16.51 -17.01 -15.62
C LEU A 261 15.43 -17.95 -15.06
N HIS A 262 14.16 -17.55 -15.06
CA HIS A 262 13.05 -18.38 -14.59
C HIS A 262 12.39 -19.25 -15.68
N GLN A 263 12.91 -19.22 -16.92
CA GLN A 263 12.38 -19.99 -18.06
C GLN A 263 13.35 -21.07 -18.58
N ALA A 264 14.44 -21.35 -17.85
CA ALA A 264 15.46 -22.34 -18.23
C ALA A 264 15.52 -23.51 -17.23
#